data_AF-A0A1H1DIT8-F1
#
_entry.id   AF-A0A1H1DIT8-F1
#
_cell.length_a   1.000
_cell.length_b   1.000
_cell.length_c   1.000
_cell.angle_alpha   90.00
_cell.angle_beta   90.00
_cell.angle_gamma   90.00
#
_symmetry.space_group_name_H-M   'P 1'
#
loop_
_entity.id
_entity.type
_entity.pdbx_description
1 polymer ?
#
loop_
_entity_poly.entity_id
_entity_poly.type
_entity_poly.pdbx_seq_one_letter_code
_entity_poly.pdbx_strand_id
1 'polypeptide(L)'
;MNENIVAKILFIIGIAQMSIGLIVGLILGNADYYGVMNWSIFFTWAVGGFVSGMLFLGFSEIIKLLHMINEKTPSLKNEVFHSMKPLEGGSSVSWTIEELDKERIKEKYIDEAISEIVPSPKEGFCLVKFKGGSGYYVKVVNVDGFSIEEVHDSETKYAIIAWYNKLD
;
A
#
# COMPACT_ATOMS: atom_id res chain seq x y z
N MET A 1 -2.40 3.71 21.39
CA MET A 1 -3.42 4.01 20.37
C MET A 1 -2.94 5.23 19.62
N ASN A 2 -2.20 5.05 18.52
CA ASN A 2 -1.92 6.16 17.62
C ASN A 2 -3.20 6.39 16.81
N GLU A 3 -3.86 7.52 17.02
CA GLU A 3 -4.99 7.88 16.16
C GLU A 3 -4.44 8.26 14.78
N ASN A 4 -5.09 7.78 13.72
CA ASN A 4 -4.76 8.25 12.38
C ASN A 4 -5.16 9.72 12.24
N ILE A 5 -4.16 10.60 12.27
CA ILE A 5 -4.31 12.06 12.16
C ILE A 5 -5.08 12.43 10.87
N VAL A 6 -4.83 11.71 9.77
CA VAL A 6 -5.50 11.95 8.48
C VAL A 6 -7.00 11.67 8.59
N ALA A 7 -7.38 10.54 9.19
CA ALA A 7 -8.79 10.21 9.42
C ALA A 7 -9.48 11.29 10.28
N LYS A 8 -8.81 11.75 11.33
CA LYS A 8 -9.35 12.80 12.23
C LYS A 8 -9.56 14.14 11.52
N ILE A 9 -8.62 14.55 10.66
CA ILE A 9 -8.74 15.77 9.87
C ILE A 9 -9.94 15.67 8.92
N LEU A 10 -10.09 14.55 8.20
CA LEU A 10 -11.22 14.34 7.28
C LEU A 10 -12.57 14.33 7.99
N PHE A 11 -12.61 13.78 9.21
CA PHE A 11 -13.81 13.82 10.05
C PHE A 11 -14.24 15.26 10.37
N ILE A 12 -13.28 16.09 10.79
CA ILE A 12 -13.52 17.50 11.12
C ILE A 12 -13.96 18.28 9.87
N ILE A 13 -13.32 18.05 8.72
CA ILE A 13 -13.69 18.66 7.44
C ILE A 13 -15.14 18.30 7.08
N GLY A 14 -15.54 17.04 7.25
CA GLY A 14 -16.91 16.59 7.00
C GLY A 14 -17.93 17.40 7.82
N ILE A 15 -17.73 17.52 9.13
CA ILE A 15 -18.62 18.30 10.01
C ILE A 15 -18.63 19.79 9.63
N ALA A 16 -17.45 20.36 9.35
CA ALA A 16 -17.32 21.74 8.93
C ALA A 16 -18.11 22.00 7.64
N GLN A 17 -18.02 21.10 6.66
CA GLN A 17 -18.72 21.24 5.38
C GLN A 17 -20.25 21.21 5.54
N MET A 18 -20.77 20.35 6.41
CA MET A 18 -22.20 20.32 6.72
C MET A 18 -22.67 21.63 7.35
N SER A 19 -21.85 22.16 8.27
CA SER A 19 -22.14 23.42 8.97
C SER A 19 -22.09 24.62 8.01
N ILE A 20 -21.06 24.67 7.15
CA ILE A 20 -20.91 25.71 6.14
C ILE A 20 -22.05 25.67 5.13
N GLY A 21 -22.42 24.49 4.61
CA GLY A 21 -23.54 24.36 3.67
C GLY A 21 -24.86 24.87 4.24
N LEU A 22 -25.12 24.59 5.53
CA LEU A 22 -26.31 25.09 6.23
C LEU A 22 -26.27 26.61 6.41
N ILE A 23 -25.14 27.18 6.85
CA ILE A 23 -24.97 28.63 7.04
C ILE A 23 -25.08 29.38 5.71
N VAL A 24 -24.39 28.92 4.67
CA VAL A 24 -24.44 29.51 3.33
C VAL A 24 -25.84 29.42 2.76
N GLY A 25 -26.53 28.28 2.94
CA GLY A 25 -27.92 28.12 2.54
C GLY A 25 -28.86 29.11 3.20
N LEU A 26 -28.66 29.41 4.49
CA LEU A 26 -29.46 30.41 5.21
C LEU A 26 -29.18 31.84 4.71
N ILE A 27 -27.91 32.19 4.52
CA ILE A 27 -27.52 33.53 4.04
C ILE A 27 -28.05 33.76 2.63
N LEU A 28 -27.77 32.84 1.70
CA LEU A 28 -28.18 32.98 0.30
C LEU A 28 -29.67 32.78 0.09
N GLY A 29 -30.30 31.89 0.87
CA GLY A 29 -31.75 31.69 0.84
C GLY A 29 -32.51 32.94 1.29
N ASN A 30 -31.95 33.76 2.17
CA ASN A 30 -32.58 34.98 2.67
C ASN A 30 -32.12 36.26 1.92
N ALA A 31 -31.31 36.11 0.87
CA ALA A 31 -30.81 37.25 0.09
C ALA A 31 -31.78 37.72 -1.01
N ASP A 32 -33.02 37.24 -1.01
CA ASP A 32 -34.01 37.55 -2.05
C ASP A 32 -34.56 38.99 -1.92
N TYR A 33 -34.88 39.63 -3.04
CA TYR A 33 -35.22 41.06 -3.10
C TYR A 33 -36.45 41.43 -2.26
N TYR A 34 -37.37 40.48 -2.11
CA TYR A 34 -38.61 40.66 -1.35
C TYR A 34 -38.49 40.30 0.15
N GLY A 35 -37.28 39.93 0.62
CA GLY A 35 -37.08 39.46 2.00
C GLY A 35 -37.79 38.15 2.31
N VAL A 36 -38.16 37.39 1.27
CA VAL A 36 -38.81 36.09 1.37
C VAL A 36 -37.76 35.00 1.21
N MET A 37 -37.81 34.00 2.08
CA MET A 37 -36.88 32.86 2.05
C MET A 37 -37.03 32.04 0.76
N ASN A 38 -35.96 31.95 -0.02
CA ASN A 38 -35.86 31.09 -1.18
C ASN A 38 -35.46 29.66 -0.76
N TRP A 39 -36.47 28.83 -0.54
CA TRP A 39 -36.30 27.43 -0.12
C TRP A 39 -35.47 26.60 -1.09
N SER A 40 -35.57 26.86 -2.40
CA SER A 40 -34.82 26.10 -3.41
C SER A 40 -33.31 26.31 -3.25
N ILE A 41 -32.89 27.56 -3.07
CA ILE A 41 -31.48 27.91 -2.85
C ILE A 41 -30.99 27.31 -1.52
N PHE A 42 -31.78 27.48 -0.45
CA PHE A 42 -31.43 26.92 0.86
C PHE A 42 -31.22 25.40 0.81
N PHE A 43 -32.17 24.65 0.25
CA PHE A 43 -32.03 23.19 0.18
C PHE A 43 -30.88 22.76 -0.72
N THR A 44 -30.60 23.48 -1.80
CA THR A 44 -29.46 23.17 -2.67
C THR A 44 -28.14 23.21 -1.90
N TRP A 45 -27.93 24.27 -1.11
CA TRP A 45 -26.70 24.43 -0.32
C TRP A 45 -26.67 23.54 0.93
N ALA A 46 -27.78 23.43 1.65
CA ALA A 46 -27.87 22.63 2.87
C ALA A 46 -27.73 21.13 2.55
N VAL A 47 -28.46 20.61 1.56
CA VAL A 47 -28.38 19.20 1.15
C VAL A 47 -27.06 18.94 0.44
N GLY A 48 -26.58 19.85 -0.41
CA GLY A 48 -25.27 19.71 -1.06
C GLY A 48 -24.13 19.61 -0.04
N GLY A 49 -24.11 20.50 0.95
CA GLY A 49 -23.16 20.48 2.06
C GLY A 49 -23.30 19.22 2.93
N PHE A 50 -24.53 18.77 3.18
CA PHE A 50 -24.81 17.54 3.93
C PHE A 50 -24.25 16.30 3.21
N VAL A 51 -24.57 16.11 1.94
CA VAL A 51 -24.12 14.96 1.14
C VAL A 51 -22.60 14.97 0.98
N SER A 52 -22.00 16.14 0.69
CA SER A 52 -20.55 16.28 0.61
C SER A 52 -19.88 15.98 1.94
N GLY A 53 -20.41 16.50 3.06
CA GLY A 53 -19.90 16.20 4.39
C GLY A 53 -19.98 14.72 4.75
N MET A 54 -21.10 14.06 4.45
CA MET A 54 -21.27 12.62 4.64
C MET A 54 -20.23 11.80 3.87
N LEU A 55 -19.87 12.23 2.65
CA LEU A 55 -18.83 11.58 1.86
C LEU A 55 -17.44 11.67 2.53
N PHE A 56 -17.08 12.85 3.08
CA PHE A 56 -15.83 13.00 3.85
C PHE A 56 -15.81 12.17 5.13
N LEU A 57 -16.94 12.08 5.85
CA LEU A 57 -17.07 11.20 7.01
C LEU A 57 -16.88 9.72 6.63
N GLY A 58 -17.46 9.30 5.50
CA GLY A 58 -17.27 7.95 4.96
C GLY A 58 -15.80 7.64 4.67
N PHE A 59 -15.08 8.56 4.02
CA PHE A 59 -13.64 8.39 3.77
C PHE A 59 -12.80 8.36 5.05
N SER A 60 -13.14 9.17 6.05
CA SER A 60 -12.49 9.15 7.36
C SER A 60 -12.55 7.75 7.99
N GLU A 61 -13.74 7.13 7.99
CA GLU A 61 -13.91 5.78 8.54
C GLU A 61 -13.15 4.72 7.74
N ILE A 62 -13.16 4.80 6.40
CA ILE A 62 -12.40 3.87 5.54
C ILE A 62 -10.90 3.95 5.86
N ILE A 63 -10.34 5.16 5.99
CA ILE A 63 -8.92 5.37 6.28
C ILE A 63 -8.57 4.90 7.69
N LYS A 64 -9.46 5.12 8.67
CA LYS A 64 -9.30 4.63 10.04
C LYS A 64 -9.29 3.10 10.09
N LEU A 65 -10.18 2.44 9.35
CA LEU A 65 -10.22 0.99 9.23
C LEU A 65 -8.95 0.47 8.58
N LEU A 66 -8.49 1.08 7.49
CA LEU A 66 -7.26 0.68 6.82
C LEU A 66 -6.03 0.83 7.74
N HIS A 67 -5.95 1.93 8.50
CA HIS A 67 -4.89 2.12 9.48
C HIS A 67 -4.92 1.05 10.57
N MET A 68 -6.10 0.73 11.08
CA MET A 68 -6.26 -0.33 12.08
C MET A 68 -5.87 -1.70 11.52
N ILE A 69 -6.19 -2.01 10.26
CA ILE A 69 -5.74 -3.25 9.60
C ILE A 69 -4.22 -3.25 9.48
N ASN A 70 -3.61 -2.14 9.06
CA ASN A 70 -2.17 -2.02 8.97
C ASN A 70 -1.46 -2.14 10.33
N GLU A 71 -2.06 -1.65 11.42
CA GLU A 71 -1.52 -1.80 12.78
C GLU A 71 -1.75 -3.21 13.35
N LYS A 72 -2.88 -3.86 13.03
CA LYS A 72 -3.26 -5.20 13.53
C LYS A 72 -2.77 -6.35 12.68
N THR A 73 -2.33 -6.08 11.45
CA THR A 73 -1.48 -7.00 10.73
C THR A 73 -0.14 -6.85 11.44
N PRO A 74 0.25 -7.75 12.37
CA PRO A 74 1.64 -7.79 12.77
C PRO A 74 2.37 -7.88 11.45
N SER A 75 3.20 -6.90 11.20
CA SER A 75 4.10 -6.98 10.09
C SER A 75 4.70 -8.38 10.17
N LEU A 76 4.48 -9.18 9.13
CA LEU A 76 5.23 -10.43 8.89
C LEU A 76 6.76 -10.17 8.96
N LYS A 77 7.15 -8.90 9.06
CA LYS A 77 8.44 -8.35 9.47
C LYS A 77 8.94 -8.75 10.87
N ASN A 78 8.10 -9.04 11.87
CA ASN A 78 8.57 -9.26 13.26
C ASN A 78 8.59 -10.71 13.74
N GLU A 79 7.91 -11.65 13.09
CA GLU A 79 8.10 -13.08 13.39
C GLU A 79 9.33 -13.66 12.66
N VAL A 80 9.82 -13.00 11.60
CA VAL A 80 11.06 -13.40 10.91
C VAL A 80 12.32 -12.86 11.61
N PHE A 81 12.21 -11.80 12.43
CA PHE A 81 13.38 -11.18 13.09
C PHE A 81 13.80 -11.85 14.41
N HIS A 82 13.05 -12.83 14.92
CA HIS A 82 13.41 -13.57 16.13
C HIS A 82 13.88 -15.02 15.91
N SER A 83 14.13 -15.42 14.65
CA SER A 83 14.91 -16.62 14.36
C SER A 83 16.06 -16.30 13.42
N MET A 84 17.01 -15.51 13.93
CA MET A 84 18.39 -15.57 13.44
C MET A 84 19.00 -16.90 13.96
N LYS A 85 18.44 -18.03 13.51
CA LYS A 85 19.20 -19.28 13.49
C LYS A 85 20.10 -19.20 12.26
N PRO A 86 21.38 -19.58 12.38
CA PRO A 86 22.21 -19.83 11.21
C PRO A 86 21.41 -20.70 10.23
N LEU A 87 21.47 -20.39 8.94
CA LEU A 87 20.94 -21.23 7.86
C LEU A 87 21.65 -22.60 7.92
N GLU A 88 21.19 -23.45 8.82
CA GLU A 88 21.53 -24.87 8.90
C GLU A 88 20.68 -25.62 7.89
N GLY A 89 21.34 -26.54 7.18
CA GLY A 89 20.88 -27.09 5.92
C GLY A 89 19.56 -27.86 6.00
N GLY A 90 18.89 -27.94 4.86
CA GLY A 90 17.71 -28.78 4.68
C GLY A 90 16.55 -28.10 3.96
N SER A 91 16.75 -27.84 2.67
CA SER A 91 15.76 -27.81 1.58
C SER A 91 14.29 -28.12 1.92
N SER A 92 13.45 -27.08 1.93
CA SER A 92 12.22 -27.03 1.12
C SER A 92 11.73 -25.59 1.04
N VAL A 93 11.76 -24.99 -0.14
CA VAL A 93 11.11 -23.69 -0.36
C VAL A 93 9.60 -23.97 -0.46
N SER A 94 8.84 -23.57 0.56
CA SER A 94 7.42 -23.92 0.69
C SER A 94 6.48 -22.97 -0.04
N TRP A 95 6.98 -21.88 -0.59
CA TRP A 95 6.19 -20.87 -1.29
C TRP A 95 6.53 -20.84 -2.78
N THR A 96 5.57 -20.41 -3.58
CA THR A 96 5.70 -20.28 -5.04
C THR A 96 5.45 -18.83 -5.41
N ILE A 97 6.20 -18.33 -6.39
CA ILE A 97 6.03 -16.97 -6.91
C ILE A 97 4.75 -16.93 -7.74
N GLU A 98 3.85 -15.99 -7.41
CA GLU A 98 2.62 -15.77 -8.16
C GLU A 98 2.91 -15.35 -9.60
N GLU A 99 2.04 -15.71 -10.54
CA GLU A 99 2.26 -15.40 -11.96
C GLU A 99 2.28 -13.88 -12.22
N LEU A 100 1.48 -13.12 -11.46
CA LEU A 100 1.48 -11.67 -11.48
C LEU A 100 2.86 -11.08 -11.15
N ASP A 101 3.53 -11.62 -10.13
CA ASP A 101 4.86 -11.14 -9.75
C ASP A 101 5.92 -11.52 -10.77
N LYS A 102 5.79 -12.69 -11.41
CA LYS A 102 6.67 -13.05 -12.55
C LYS A 102 6.50 -12.09 -13.72
N GLU A 103 5.27 -11.68 -14.03
CA GLU A 103 5.00 -10.68 -15.07
C GLU A 103 5.64 -9.33 -14.72
N ARG A 104 5.49 -8.87 -13.47
CA ARG A 104 6.08 -7.62 -12.98
C ARG A 104 7.62 -7.65 -13.01
N ILE A 105 8.23 -8.79 -12.70
CA ILE A 105 9.69 -8.99 -12.82
C ILE A 105 10.11 -8.89 -14.29
N LYS A 106 9.40 -9.55 -15.21
CA LYS A 106 9.68 -9.47 -16.65
C LYS A 106 9.54 -8.05 -17.20
N GLU A 107 8.53 -7.31 -16.76
CA GLU A 107 8.33 -5.92 -17.15
C GLU A 107 9.47 -5.03 -16.65
N LYS A 108 9.85 -5.17 -15.37
CA LYS A 108 10.95 -4.38 -14.79
C LYS A 108 12.30 -4.63 -15.47
N TYR A 109 12.56 -5.87 -15.86
CA TYR A 109 13.82 -6.28 -16.46
C TYR A 109 13.66 -6.63 -17.94
N ILE A 110 12.82 -5.88 -18.67
CA ILE A 110 12.52 -6.14 -20.09
C ILE A 110 13.76 -6.10 -20.99
N ASP A 111 14.77 -5.32 -20.59
CA ASP A 111 16.05 -5.17 -21.29
C ASP A 111 17.09 -6.25 -20.92
N GLU A 112 16.78 -7.13 -19.96
CA GLU A 112 17.68 -8.19 -19.50
C GLU A 112 17.12 -9.58 -19.84
N ALA A 113 17.98 -10.47 -20.33
CA ALA A 113 17.59 -11.84 -20.64
C ALA A 113 17.46 -12.67 -19.35
N ILE A 114 16.26 -12.76 -18.79
CA ILE A 114 15.97 -13.61 -17.63
C ILE A 114 16.09 -15.08 -18.04
N SER A 115 16.97 -15.81 -17.35
CA SER A 115 17.15 -17.25 -17.50
C SER A 115 16.25 -18.03 -16.54
N GLU A 116 16.12 -17.57 -15.30
CA GLU A 116 15.40 -18.31 -14.25
C GLU A 116 14.96 -17.36 -13.13
N ILE A 117 13.81 -17.68 -12.50
CA ILE A 117 13.31 -16.99 -11.31
C ILE A 117 13.09 -18.07 -10.24
N VAL A 118 13.84 -17.99 -9.13
CA VAL A 118 13.84 -19.00 -8.07
C VAL A 118 13.36 -18.36 -6.75
N PRO A 119 12.33 -18.91 -6.09
CA PRO A 119 11.92 -18.43 -4.77
C PRO A 119 13.03 -18.72 -3.75
N SER A 120 13.38 -17.74 -2.92
CA SER A 120 14.38 -17.93 -1.86
C SER A 120 13.74 -18.58 -0.62
N PRO A 121 14.51 -19.07 0.36
CA PRO A 121 13.96 -19.56 1.64
C PRO A 121 13.27 -18.47 2.46
N LYS A 122 13.56 -17.21 2.15
CA LYS A 122 12.89 -16.05 2.75
C LYS A 122 11.72 -15.68 1.86
N GLU A 123 10.51 -15.83 2.40
CA GLU A 123 9.28 -15.42 1.74
C GLU A 123 9.36 -13.95 1.33
N GLY A 124 8.82 -13.63 0.15
CA GLY A 124 8.88 -12.29 -0.41
C GLY A 124 10.16 -11.92 -1.15
N PHE A 125 11.16 -12.80 -1.14
CA PHE A 125 12.42 -12.58 -1.85
C PHE A 125 12.68 -13.69 -2.85
N CYS A 126 12.88 -13.33 -4.12
CA CYS A 126 13.29 -14.27 -5.15
C CYS A 126 14.68 -13.90 -5.71
N LEU A 127 15.38 -14.93 -6.19
CA LEU A 127 16.59 -14.76 -6.96
C LEU A 127 16.26 -14.84 -8.44
N VAL A 128 16.69 -13.85 -9.20
CA VAL A 128 16.53 -13.78 -10.65
C VAL A 128 17.89 -13.97 -11.29
N LYS A 129 18.01 -15.01 -12.12
CA LYS A 129 19.22 -15.33 -12.89
C LYS A 129 19.09 -14.74 -14.29
N PHE A 130 20.09 -13.99 -14.71
CA PHE A 130 20.15 -13.32 -15.99
C PHE A 130 21.29 -13.89 -16.84
N LYS A 131 21.09 -13.87 -18.17
CA LYS A 131 22.09 -14.24 -19.16
C LYS A 131 22.75 -12.98 -19.72
N GLY A 132 23.99 -12.74 -19.32
CA GLY A 132 24.84 -11.66 -19.83
C GLY A 132 25.74 -12.11 -20.99
N GLY A 133 26.43 -11.14 -21.61
CA GLY A 133 27.32 -11.39 -22.75
C GLY A 133 28.52 -12.31 -22.47
N SER A 134 28.90 -12.50 -21.20
CA SER A 134 30.05 -13.32 -20.79
C SER A 134 29.70 -14.43 -19.77
N GLY A 135 28.41 -14.65 -19.46
CA GLY A 135 28.00 -15.67 -18.49
C GLY A 135 26.65 -15.38 -17.85
N TYR A 136 26.41 -15.98 -16.69
CA TYR A 136 25.20 -15.73 -15.89
C TYR A 136 25.53 -14.86 -14.69
N TYR A 137 24.64 -13.95 -14.34
CA TYR A 137 24.67 -13.20 -13.08
C TYR A 137 23.31 -13.25 -12.40
N VAL A 138 23.28 -12.99 -11.10
CA VAL A 138 22.07 -13.11 -10.28
C VAL A 138 21.76 -11.79 -9.57
N LYS A 139 20.47 -11.45 -9.45
CA LYS A 139 20.00 -10.36 -8.58
C LYS A 139 18.98 -10.90 -7.60
N VAL A 140 18.97 -10.33 -6.40
CA VAL A 140 17.98 -10.64 -5.36
C VAL A 140 16.93 -9.55 -5.39
N VAL A 141 15.67 -9.96 -5.48
CA VAL A 141 14.54 -9.06 -5.73
C VAL A 141 13.48 -9.28 -4.67
N ASN A 142 12.94 -8.19 -4.14
CA ASN A 142 11.79 -8.17 -3.23
C ASN A 142 10.50 -8.05 -4.05
N VAL A 143 9.56 -8.97 -3.78
CA VAL A 143 8.24 -9.06 -4.44
C VAL A 143 7.07 -8.77 -3.51
N ASP A 144 7.28 -8.62 -2.20
CA ASP A 144 6.22 -8.37 -1.19
C ASP A 144 5.53 -6.98 -1.32
N GLY A 145 6.03 -6.12 -2.20
CA GLY A 145 5.57 -4.74 -2.37
C GLY A 145 4.75 -4.49 -3.63
N PHE A 146 4.23 -3.25 -3.73
CA PHE A 146 3.61 -2.73 -4.96
C PHE A 146 4.62 -2.50 -6.10
N SER A 147 5.91 -2.49 -5.79
CA SER A 147 7.02 -2.42 -6.73
C SER A 147 7.92 -3.64 -6.58
N ILE A 148 8.46 -4.10 -7.71
CA ILE A 148 9.57 -5.04 -7.72
C ILE A 148 10.83 -4.23 -7.42
N GLU A 149 11.57 -4.57 -6.37
CA GLU A 149 12.75 -3.79 -5.93
C GLU A 149 13.98 -4.68 -5.79
N GLU A 150 15.14 -4.19 -6.25
CA GLU A 150 16.38 -4.92 -6.02
C GLU A 150 16.77 -4.74 -4.54
N VAL A 151 17.13 -5.84 -3.89
CA VAL A 151 17.57 -5.80 -2.50
C VAL A 151 18.98 -5.20 -2.44
N HIS A 152 19.07 -4.00 -1.86
CA HIS A 152 20.34 -3.35 -1.56
C HIS A 152 20.88 -3.65 -0.16
N ASP A 153 20.06 -4.28 0.69
CA ASP A 153 20.49 -4.77 2.00
C ASP A 153 21.54 -5.87 1.83
N SER A 154 22.78 -5.56 2.20
CA SER A 154 23.92 -6.45 2.03
C SER A 154 23.71 -7.79 2.72
N GLU A 155 23.15 -7.80 3.93
CA GLU A 155 22.98 -9.02 4.72
C GLU A 155 22.00 -10.00 4.06
N THR A 156 20.79 -9.52 3.73
CA THR A 156 19.77 -10.33 3.04
C THR A 156 20.27 -10.78 1.67
N LYS A 157 20.93 -9.90 0.91
CA LYS A 157 21.48 -10.23 -0.41
C LYS A 157 22.54 -11.33 -0.34
N TYR A 158 23.50 -11.23 0.59
CA TYR A 158 24.54 -12.25 0.75
C TYR A 158 23.97 -13.59 1.25
N ALA A 159 23.01 -13.57 2.17
CA ALA A 159 22.41 -14.80 2.68
C ALA A 159 21.69 -15.61 1.58
N ILE A 160 20.92 -14.93 0.72
CA ILE A 160 20.19 -15.57 -0.38
C ILE A 160 21.14 -16.06 -1.46
N ILE A 161 22.17 -15.29 -1.83
CA ILE A 161 23.17 -15.72 -2.81
C ILE A 161 23.98 -16.92 -2.28
N ALA A 162 24.39 -16.89 -1.02
CA ALA A 162 25.12 -18.00 -0.40
C ALA A 162 24.28 -19.28 -0.30
N TRP A 163 22.96 -19.15 -0.11
CA TRP A 163 22.04 -20.28 -0.19
C TRP A 163 21.93 -20.83 -1.61
N TYR A 164 21.77 -19.98 -2.62
CA TYR A 164 21.66 -20.40 -4.02
C TYR A 164 22.93 -21.11 -4.51
N ASN A 165 24.10 -20.60 -4.13
CA ASN A 165 25.39 -21.25 -4.46
C ASN A 165 25.63 -22.59 -3.77
N LYS A 166 24.79 -22.99 -2.79
CA LYS A 166 24.81 -24.33 -2.19
C LYS A 166 23.87 -25.32 -2.88
N LEU A 167 23.00 -24.83 -3.78
CA LEU A 167 22.04 -25.62 -4.54
C LEU A 167 22.59 -26.08 -5.91
N ASP A 168 23.49 -25.29 -6.50
CA ASP A 168 24.36 -25.68 -7.63
C ASP A 168 25.55 -26.51 -7.13
#